data_AF-X8JUY2-F1
#
_entry.id   AF-X8JUY2-F1
#
_cell.length_a   1.000
_cell.length_b   1.000
_cell.length_c   1.000
_cell.angle_alpha   90.00
_cell.angle_beta   90.00
_cell.angle_gamma   90.00
#
_symmetry.space_group_name_H-M   'P 1'
#
loop_
_entity.id
_entity.type
_entity.pdbx_description
1 polymer ?
#
loop_
_entity_poly.entity_id
_entity_poly.type
_entity_poly.pdbx_seq_one_letter_code
_entity_poly.pdbx_strand_id
1 'polypeptide(L)'
;MSHPRKNKNQTFWAYIYTLEEIIHHAQNSRLFANQPPEDAAHMLADYVYYRLKPHGPVRLYIVGYEGRKGYGMMLTLGYPNEDLDAVPLGLLRRAIRLFRARPRIVIQDGKSHWYKSPAVDENRFDKIQFEDRPEM
;
A
#
# COMPACT_ATOMS: atom_id res chain seq x y z
N MET A 1 -10.02 23.12 26.19
CA MET A 1 -10.26 23.42 24.76
C MET A 1 -9.12 22.82 23.95
N SER A 2 -9.31 21.59 23.46
CA SER A 2 -8.29 20.88 22.70
C SER A 2 -8.21 21.48 21.29
N HIS A 3 -7.07 22.07 20.94
CA HIS A 3 -6.83 22.53 19.58
C HIS A 3 -6.89 21.30 18.65
N PRO A 4 -7.60 21.35 17.51
CA PRO A 4 -7.45 20.31 16.51
C PRO A 4 -5.98 20.35 16.08
N ARG A 5 -5.23 19.28 16.39
CA ARG A 5 -3.87 19.09 15.89
C ARG A 5 -3.94 19.34 14.39
N LYS A 6 -3.14 20.29 13.89
CA LYS A 6 -2.91 20.44 12.45
C LYS A 6 -2.61 19.03 11.92
N ASN A 7 -3.50 18.46 11.11
CA ASN A 7 -3.22 17.22 10.39
C ASN A 7 -1.93 17.49 9.61
N LYS A 8 -0.80 16.98 10.10
CA LYS A 8 0.44 16.96 9.34
C LYS A 8 0.14 16.12 8.09
N ASN A 9 0.58 16.61 6.93
CA ASN A 9 0.48 15.84 5.70
C ASN A 9 1.16 14.48 5.94
N GLN A 10 0.38 13.40 5.87
CA GLN A 10 0.93 12.06 6.04
C GLN A 10 1.73 11.69 4.80
N THR A 11 2.95 11.18 5.02
CA THR A 11 3.81 10.66 3.96
C THR A 11 4.36 9.32 4.40
N PHE A 12 4.39 8.34 3.50
CA PHE A 12 4.97 7.02 3.77
C PHE A 12 5.39 6.32 2.47
N TRP A 13 6.26 5.31 2.60
CA TRP A 13 6.59 4.38 1.52
C TRP A 13 5.49 3.35 1.37
N ALA A 14 5.09 3.01 0.15
CA ALA A 14 4.11 1.96 -0.10
C ALA A 14 4.33 1.21 -1.41
N TYR A 15 3.82 -0.02 -1.46
CA TYR A 15 3.51 -0.71 -2.71
C TYR A 15 2.01 -0.60 -2.94
N ILE A 16 1.63 -0.24 -4.16
CA ILE A 16 0.25 0.07 -4.53
C ILE A 16 -0.02 -0.68 -5.83
N TYR A 17 -1.07 -1.49 -5.83
CA TYR A 17 -1.50 -2.28 -6.97
C TYR A 17 -3.02 -2.22 -7.14
N THR A 18 -3.50 -2.26 -8.38
CA THR A 18 -4.91 -2.54 -8.68
C THR A 18 -5.23 -4.00 -8.36
N LEU A 19 -6.52 -4.34 -8.20
CA LEU A 19 -6.92 -5.73 -8.00
C LEU A 19 -6.44 -6.63 -9.17
N GLU A 20 -6.56 -6.16 -10.40
CA GLU A 20 -6.12 -6.88 -11.61
C GLU A 20 -4.61 -7.19 -11.58
N GLU A 21 -3.78 -6.23 -11.15
CA GLU A 21 -2.33 -6.41 -11.02
C GLU A 21 -2.00 -7.48 -9.96
N ILE A 22 -2.68 -7.44 -8.80
CA ILE A 22 -2.44 -8.42 -7.72
C ILE A 22 -2.92 -9.80 -8.14
N ILE A 23 -4.08 -9.89 -8.80
CA ILE A 23 -4.59 -11.14 -9.37
C ILE A 23 -3.55 -11.72 -10.33
N HIS A 24 -3.05 -10.89 -11.26
CA HIS A 24 -2.03 -11.33 -12.21
C HIS A 24 -0.78 -11.85 -11.49
N HIS A 25 -0.30 -11.16 -10.46
CA HIS A 25 0.84 -11.63 -9.66
C HIS A 25 0.54 -12.92 -8.89
N ALA A 26 -0.65 -13.07 -8.32
CA ALA A 26 -1.05 -14.23 -7.53
C ALA A 26 -1.22 -15.48 -8.41
N GLN A 27 -1.87 -15.33 -9.56
CA GLN A 27 -2.10 -16.39 -10.54
C GLN A 27 -0.80 -16.88 -11.19
N ASN A 28 0.19 -16.00 -11.34
CA ASN A 28 1.53 -16.38 -11.80
C ASN A 28 2.45 -16.90 -10.67
N SER A 29 1.97 -16.91 -9.43
CA SER A 29 2.74 -17.45 -8.30
C SER A 29 2.52 -18.96 -8.17
N ARG A 30 3.57 -19.70 -7.79
CA ARG A 30 3.43 -21.13 -7.48
C ARG A 30 2.55 -21.42 -6.25
N LEU A 31 2.33 -20.41 -5.41
CA LEU A 31 1.63 -20.57 -4.13
C LEU A 31 0.10 -20.48 -4.28
N PHE A 32 -0.37 -19.64 -5.20
CA PHE A 32 -1.79 -19.29 -5.29
C PHE A 32 -2.38 -19.43 -6.71
N ALA A 33 -1.63 -19.96 -7.68
CA ALA A 33 -2.09 -20.16 -9.07
C ALA A 33 -3.43 -20.91 -9.21
N ASN A 34 -3.72 -21.84 -8.31
CA ASN A 34 -4.92 -22.69 -8.40
C ASN A 34 -6.11 -22.15 -7.59
N GLN A 35 -5.98 -20.99 -6.97
CA GLN A 35 -7.06 -20.37 -6.19
C GLN A 35 -7.96 -19.52 -7.11
N PRO A 36 -9.22 -19.27 -6.73
CA PRO A 36 -10.04 -18.26 -7.40
C PRO A 36 -9.31 -16.91 -7.47
N PRO A 37 -9.46 -16.11 -8.54
CA PRO A 37 -8.65 -14.91 -8.75
C PRO A 37 -8.61 -13.94 -7.56
N GLU A 38 -9.77 -13.53 -7.05
CA GLU A 38 -9.86 -12.58 -5.93
C GLU A 38 -9.30 -13.18 -4.63
N ASP A 39 -9.62 -14.44 -4.33
CA ASP A 39 -9.05 -15.16 -3.19
C ASP A 39 -7.53 -15.23 -3.28
N ALA A 40 -6.98 -15.54 -4.47
CA ALA A 40 -5.55 -15.57 -4.72
C ALA A 40 -4.91 -14.21 -4.43
N ALA A 41 -5.56 -13.11 -4.83
CA ALA A 41 -5.08 -11.77 -4.58
C ALA A 41 -5.06 -11.42 -3.09
N HIS A 42 -6.13 -11.73 -2.35
CA HIS A 42 -6.20 -11.54 -0.90
C HIS A 42 -5.15 -12.39 -0.16
N MET A 43 -5.03 -13.67 -0.53
CA MET A 43 -4.03 -14.58 0.04
C MET A 43 -2.61 -14.12 -0.23
N LEU A 44 -2.32 -13.62 -1.43
CA LEU A 44 -1.00 -13.06 -1.76
C LEU A 44 -0.69 -11.83 -0.91
N ALA A 45 -1.65 -10.91 -0.77
CA ALA A 45 -1.45 -9.70 0.00
C ALA A 45 -1.24 -9.98 1.50
N ASP A 46 -2.04 -10.90 2.07
CA ASP A 46 -1.86 -11.38 3.43
C ASP A 46 -0.50 -12.07 3.61
N TYR A 47 -0.14 -12.97 2.70
CA TYR A 47 1.16 -13.64 2.71
C TYR A 47 2.30 -12.63 2.77
N VAL A 48 2.27 -11.62 1.90
CA VAL A 48 3.29 -10.56 1.87
C VAL A 48 3.29 -9.76 3.18
N TYR A 49 2.12 -9.33 3.66
CA TYR A 49 1.98 -8.62 4.92
C TYR A 49 2.61 -9.39 6.08
N TYR A 50 2.25 -10.66 6.26
CA TYR A 50 2.78 -11.50 7.34
C TYR A 50 4.29 -11.79 7.20
N ARG A 51 4.83 -11.77 5.98
CA ARG A 51 6.28 -11.91 5.75
C ARG A 51 7.06 -10.64 6.09
N LEU A 52 6.43 -9.47 6.06
CA LEU A 52 7.08 -8.19 6.34
C LEU A 52 6.84 -7.69 7.78
N LYS A 53 5.69 -8.01 8.38
CA LYS A 53 5.31 -7.61 9.75
C LYS A 53 6.39 -7.85 10.83
N PRO A 54 7.16 -8.96 10.82
CA PRO A 54 8.21 -9.17 11.81
C PRO A 54 9.40 -8.20 11.69
N HIS A 55 9.52 -7.48 10.58
CA HIS A 55 10.68 -6.62 10.28
C HIS A 55 10.42 -5.14 10.56
N GLY A 56 9.19 -4.75 10.88
CA GLY A 56 8.83 -3.39 11.22
C GLY A 56 7.36 -3.07 10.97
N PRO A 57 6.97 -1.81 11.16
CA PRO A 57 5.60 -1.36 10.98
C PRO A 57 5.16 -1.51 9.52
N VAL A 58 4.05 -2.21 9.31
CA VAL A 58 3.40 -2.36 8.00
C VAL A 58 1.90 -2.31 8.18
N ARG A 59 1.20 -1.75 7.19
CA ARG A 59 -0.27 -1.75 7.14
C ARG A 59 -0.74 -2.10 5.74
N LEU A 60 -1.78 -2.93 5.66
CA LEU A 60 -2.40 -3.34 4.42
C LEU A 60 -3.79 -2.71 4.32
N TYR A 61 -4.03 -1.99 3.23
CA TYR A 61 -5.26 -1.25 2.97
C TYR A 61 -5.92 -1.77 1.70
N ILE A 62 -7.25 -1.74 1.69
CA ILE A 62 -8.04 -1.75 0.46
C ILE A 62 -8.19 -0.29 0.04
N VAL A 63 -7.96 0.01 -1.23
CA VAL A 63 -7.95 1.39 -1.73
C VAL A 63 -8.72 1.52 -3.04
N GLY A 64 -9.38 2.65 -3.22
CA GLY A 64 -9.99 3.07 -4.49
C GLY A 64 -9.06 3.99 -5.29
N TYR A 65 -9.29 4.13 -6.59
CA TYR A 65 -8.53 5.02 -7.47
C TYR A 65 -9.45 5.99 -8.20
N GLU A 66 -9.08 7.28 -8.24
CA GLU A 66 -9.87 8.27 -8.99
C GLU A 66 -9.93 7.91 -10.48
N GLY A 67 -11.14 7.93 -11.05
CA GLY A 67 -11.34 7.66 -12.48
C GLY A 67 -11.20 6.19 -12.90
N ARG A 68 -11.00 5.25 -11.95
CA ARG A 68 -11.01 3.80 -12.21
C ARG A 68 -12.16 3.16 -11.45
N LYS A 69 -12.83 2.18 -12.06
CA LYS A 69 -13.80 1.34 -11.35
C LYS A 69 -13.06 0.20 -10.65
N GLY A 70 -13.46 -0.09 -9.42
CA GLY A 70 -12.90 -1.19 -8.62
C GLY A 70 -11.94 -0.72 -7.52
N TYR A 71 -11.45 -1.68 -6.75
CA TYR A 71 -10.53 -1.48 -5.65
C TYR A 71 -9.15 -2.07 -5.98
N GLY A 72 -8.18 -1.82 -5.12
CA GLY A 72 -6.88 -2.46 -5.13
C GLY A 72 -6.34 -2.60 -3.72
N MET A 73 -5.04 -2.86 -3.61
CA MET A 73 -4.39 -2.96 -2.30
C MET A 73 -3.17 -2.07 -2.22
N MET A 74 -2.96 -1.53 -1.03
CA MET A 74 -1.79 -0.76 -0.70
C MET A 74 -1.14 -1.32 0.57
N LEU A 75 0.15 -1.61 0.49
CA LEU A 75 0.96 -2.03 1.61
C LEU A 75 1.94 -0.91 1.98
N THR A 76 1.73 -0.27 3.12
CA THR A 76 2.61 0.79 3.62
C THR A 76 3.75 0.21 4.44
N LEU A 77 4.91 0.87 4.39
CA LEU A 77 6.07 0.60 5.22
C LEU A 77 6.27 1.79 6.18
N GLY A 78 6.34 1.52 7.48
CA GLY A 78 6.37 2.57 8.51
C GLY A 78 4.96 3.03 8.95
N TYR A 79 4.92 3.92 9.94
CA TYR A 79 3.67 4.56 10.37
C TYR A 79 3.44 5.89 9.63
N PRO A 80 2.18 6.29 9.40
CA PRO A 80 1.89 7.62 8.90
C PRO A 80 2.45 8.69 9.85
N ASN A 81 3.16 9.67 9.30
CA ASN A 81 3.83 10.79 10.00
C ASN A 81 5.18 10.47 10.67
N GLU A 82 5.74 9.27 10.48
CA GLU A 82 7.17 9.07 10.71
C GLU A 82 7.96 9.58 9.49
N ASP A 83 9.18 10.09 9.73
CA ASP A 83 10.07 10.46 8.62
C ASP A 83 10.33 9.22 7.74
N LEU A 84 10.40 9.40 6.42
CA LEU A 84 10.66 8.29 5.50
C LEU A 84 11.95 7.53 5.83
N ASP A 85 12.91 8.22 6.45
CA ASP A 85 14.20 7.68 6.89
C ASP A 85 14.09 6.85 8.18
N ALA A 86 12.96 6.94 8.91
CA ALA A 86 12.69 6.14 10.09
C ALA A 86 12.25 4.69 9.76
N VAL A 87 11.95 4.39 8.49
CA VAL A 87 11.59 3.03 8.07
C VAL A 87 12.77 2.08 8.33
N PRO A 88 12.58 0.99 9.08
CA PRO A 88 13.67 0.06 9.38
C PRO A 88 14.33 -0.47 8.10
N LEU A 89 15.65 -0.32 7.99
CA LEU A 89 16.40 -0.72 6.79
C LEU A 89 16.21 -2.21 6.45
N GLY A 90 16.05 -3.07 7.46
CA GLY A 90 15.73 -4.49 7.29
C GLY A 90 14.38 -4.73 6.62
N LEU A 91 13.35 -3.98 7.03
CA LEU A 91 12.03 -3.99 6.39
C LEU A 91 12.12 -3.55 4.94
N LEU A 92 12.76 -2.40 4.68
CA LEU A 92 12.89 -1.85 3.33
C LEU A 92 13.62 -2.82 2.39
N ARG A 93 14.76 -3.37 2.81
CA ARG A 93 15.52 -4.36 2.01
C ARG A 93 14.72 -5.63 1.75
N ARG A 94 13.97 -6.11 2.74
CA ARG A 94 13.14 -7.31 2.59
C ARG A 94 12.00 -7.07 1.62
N ALA A 95 11.33 -5.93 1.73
CA ALA A 95 10.25 -5.55 0.84
C ALA A 95 10.74 -5.40 -0.60
N ILE A 96 11.86 -4.70 -0.84
CA ILE A 96 12.43 -4.55 -2.19
C ILE A 96 12.75 -5.92 -2.80
N ARG A 97 13.29 -6.86 -2.01
CA ARG A 97 13.58 -8.22 -2.49
C ARG A 97 12.31 -8.99 -2.86
N LEU A 98 11.25 -8.83 -2.07
CA LEU A 98 9.98 -9.52 -2.26
C LEU A 98 9.26 -9.03 -3.51
N PHE A 99 9.15 -7.70 -3.67
CA PHE A 99 8.45 -7.06 -4.78
C PHE A 99 9.32 -6.87 -6.03
N ARG A 100 10.64 -7.05 -5.91
CA ARG A 100 11.63 -6.77 -6.96
C ARG A 100 11.56 -5.34 -7.52
N ALA A 101 11.07 -4.41 -6.70
CA ALA A 101 10.87 -3.00 -7.02
C ALA A 101 11.11 -2.15 -5.78
N ARG A 102 11.40 -0.86 -5.96
CA ARG A 102 11.41 0.10 -4.85
C ARG A 102 9.97 0.48 -4.50
N PRO A 103 9.66 0.74 -3.20
CA PRO A 103 8.36 1.28 -2.85
C PRO A 103 8.22 2.70 -3.42
N ARG A 104 6.98 3.13 -3.62
CA ARG A 104 6.64 4.48 -4.06
C ARG A 104 6.32 5.36 -2.86
N ILE A 105 6.54 6.66 -2.99
CA ILE A 105 6.11 7.63 -1.98
C ILE A 105 4.61 7.86 -2.13
N VAL A 106 3.89 7.88 -1.01
CA VAL A 106 2.46 8.22 -0.94
C VAL A 106 2.31 9.42 -0.02
N ILE A 107 1.60 10.44 -0.50
CA ILE A 107 1.45 11.72 0.18
C ILE A 107 -0.04 12.01 0.33
N GLN A 108 -0.49 12.36 1.54
CA GLN A 108 -1.86 12.79 1.76
C GLN A 108 -2.13 14.12 1.07
N ASP A 109 -3.25 14.19 0.35
CA ASP A 109 -3.69 15.39 -0.34
C ASP A 109 -4.56 16.26 0.59
N GLY A 110 -3.89 17.17 1.32
CA GLY A 110 -4.53 18.15 2.19
C GLY A 110 -5.26 17.54 3.40
N LYS A 111 -6.50 18.01 3.66
CA LYS A 111 -7.32 17.57 4.81
C LYS A 111 -8.26 16.38 4.51
N SER A 112 -8.13 15.75 3.35
CA SER A 112 -9.07 14.71 2.89
C SER A 112 -8.53 13.29 3.09
N HIS A 113 -9.38 12.27 2.85
CA HIS A 113 -8.99 10.84 2.80
C HIS A 113 -8.32 10.45 1.46
N TRP A 114 -7.91 11.45 0.66
CA TRP A 114 -7.22 11.25 -0.60
C TRP A 114 -5.71 11.34 -0.43
N TYR A 115 -5.02 10.51 -1.21
CA TYR A 115 -3.59 10.40 -1.25
C TYR A 115 -3.15 10.44 -2.72
N LYS A 116 -1.91 10.85 -2.95
CA LYS A 116 -1.28 10.83 -4.27
C LYS A 116 0.05 10.09 -4.22
N SER A 117 0.34 9.37 -5.29
CA SER A 117 1.62 8.70 -5.50
C SER A 117 2.08 8.90 -6.94
N PRO A 118 3.37 9.14 -7.21
CA PRO A 118 3.89 9.10 -8.57
C PRO A 118 3.54 7.75 -9.23
N ALA A 119 3.03 7.78 -10.46
CA ALA A 119 2.81 6.58 -11.25
C ALA A 119 4.15 5.90 -11.57
N VAL A 120 4.10 4.63 -11.99
CA VAL A 120 5.30 3.84 -12.34
C VAL A 120 6.09 4.49 -13.50
N ASP A 121 5.40 5.17 -14.41
CA ASP A 121 6.00 5.89 -15.55
C ASP A 121 6.47 7.32 -15.19
N GLU A 122 6.32 7.73 -13.93
CA GLU A 122 6.67 9.05 -13.36
C GLU A 122 6.02 10.27 -14.05
N ASN A 123 5.19 10.05 -15.08
CA ASN A 123 4.57 11.11 -15.88
C ASN A 123 3.19 11.53 -15.34
N ARG A 124 2.64 10.78 -14.40
CA ARG A 124 1.31 11.01 -13.80
C ARG A 124 1.32 10.73 -12.31
N PHE A 125 0.29 11.18 -11.60
CA PHE A 125 0.04 10.81 -10.21
C PHE A 125 -1.20 9.93 -10.13
N ASP A 126 -1.08 8.78 -9.46
CA ASP A 126 -2.24 8.01 -9.02
C ASP A 126 -2.88 8.77 -7.83
N LYS A 127 -4.16 9.14 -7.95
CA LYS A 127 -4.96 9.60 -6.81
C LYS A 127 -5.71 8.42 -6.20
N ILE A 128 -5.45 8.20 -4.92
CA ILE A 128 -5.83 7.00 -4.17
C ILE A 128 -6.75 7.45 -3.05
N GLN A 129 -7.95 6.87 -3.00
CA GLN A 129 -8.85 7.04 -1.86
C GLN A 129 -8.63 5.90 -0.89
N PHE A 130 -8.39 6.21 0.38
CA PHE A 130 -8.47 5.17 1.39
C PHE A 130 -9.94 5.01 1.74
N GLU A 131 -10.44 3.79 1.56
CA GLU A 131 -11.64 3.41 2.27
C GLU A 131 -11.19 3.19 3.72
N ASP A 132 -11.64 4.05 4.63
CA ASP A 132 -11.52 3.73 6.05
C ASP A 132 -12.16 2.36 6.20
N ARG A 133 -11.35 1.34 6.60
CA ARG A 133 -11.92 0.05 6.95
C ARG A 133 -13.02 0.34 7.98
N PRO A 134 -14.24 -0.20 7.84
CA PRO A 134 -15.17 -0.14 8.96
C PRO A 134 -14.44 -0.75 10.15
N GLU A 135 -14.43 -0.02 11.26
CA GLU A 135 -13.94 -0.55 12.53
C GLU A 135 -14.65 -1.89 12.74
N MET A 136 -13.87 -2.99 12.80
CA MET A 136 -14.38 -4.28 13.25
C MET A 136 -14.47 -4.28 14.77
#